data_AF-A0A420GIG1-F1
#
_entry.id   AF-A0A420GIG1-F1
#
_cell.length_a   1.000
_cell.length_b   1.000
_cell.length_c   1.000
_cell.angle_alpha   90.00
_cell.angle_beta   90.00
_cell.angle_gamma   90.00
#
_symmetry.space_group_name_H-M   'P 1'
#
loop_
_entity.id
_entity.type
_entity.pdbx_description
1 polymer ?
#
loop_
_entity_poly.entity_id
_entity_poly.type
_entity_poly.pdbx_seq_one_letter_code
_entity_poly.pdbx_strand_id
1 'polypeptide(L)'
;MGAIGGPNITPPTASSTGGNDDFGGKPVDVVFKYAGVNGNGDPGVIDPPTNAYRMTNDFNALAPINQHPTRVAIVEYTAQMSGGANFDDFTNGTAGQSSSNPAATYLMGRHFASLAADAIMLHSSPVTYQGLNYYGSLLMNPDLLGAMQQNGYVGIANSALPAGAVNKAIAQAMCLMTTSRSYTNTSNPNGLGSASYLGKTYTGTPVQILQGMLADGYPEWSFDGANDPFWNSSVNNSTSASTYSQVGSWFNACVNNPVYNTNAYPTPTFPAGFAGWVQANNWLIRTLAPKGTVTFGWQDNMWAVGSGFWLHQNLTGAQIASAYSTPVSTWLNSNAPAAISMSNAVGPDFFLFDRYEMDDSAAPGAATLYNARSWDNYLSAVGQLSQANGNIPIMLWQIPGSHIPNTAETNPELFQGTAGSYVFSTAPVYFFGDNNLTANLGNIIKGPASSSNTNTSVGNYAVSCGATAYNCLTANSTYQQYLLEYNNKPANYNWSADNGKLALAASNNVFAILWGGGNTTNVIKNFSNTDDHGWLAAKLIKYFASPTRVVTH
;
A
#
# COMPACT_ATOMS: atom_id res chain seq x y z
N MET A 1 -4.50 2.33 6.48
CA MET A 1 -5.81 1.90 5.93
C MET A 1 -6.88 2.95 6.20
N GLY A 2 -7.57 3.39 5.15
CA GLY A 2 -8.65 4.38 5.19
C GLY A 2 -10.02 3.79 5.55
N ALA A 3 -10.90 4.68 6.01
CA ALA A 3 -12.18 4.40 6.63
C ALA A 3 -13.19 3.61 5.78
N ILE A 4 -13.91 2.67 6.42
CA ILE A 4 -15.29 2.34 6.01
C ILE A 4 -16.19 3.25 6.85
N GLY A 5 -16.54 4.42 6.31
CA GLY A 5 -17.28 5.45 7.07
C GLY A 5 -16.92 6.88 6.69
N GLY A 6 -15.77 7.08 6.04
CA GLY A 6 -15.16 8.38 5.85
C GLY A 6 -14.45 8.80 7.14
N PRO A 7 -13.39 9.59 7.06
CA PRO A 7 -12.74 10.14 8.24
C PRO A 7 -13.70 11.09 8.97
N ASN A 8 -13.56 11.22 10.30
CA ASN A 8 -14.35 12.19 11.04
C ASN A 8 -13.94 13.61 10.59
N ILE A 9 -14.84 14.31 9.90
CA ILE A 9 -14.62 15.68 9.40
C ILE A 9 -14.87 16.76 10.47
N THR A 10 -15.11 16.36 11.72
CA THR A 10 -15.29 17.30 12.83
C THR A 10 -13.96 17.99 13.12
N PRO A 11 -13.91 19.34 13.21
CA PRO A 11 -12.69 20.03 13.61
C PRO A 11 -12.18 19.53 14.96
N PRO A 12 -10.85 19.40 15.13
CA PRO A 12 -10.27 19.00 16.41
C PRO A 12 -10.65 20.01 17.48
N THR A 13 -11.10 19.52 18.63
CA THR A 13 -11.30 20.35 19.82
C THR A 13 -10.07 20.28 20.72
N ALA A 14 -9.92 21.21 21.65
CA ALA A 14 -8.84 21.14 22.66
C ALA A 14 -8.89 19.86 23.52
N SER A 15 -10.02 19.13 23.50
CA SER A 15 -10.25 17.84 24.16
C SER A 15 -10.20 16.64 23.22
N SER A 16 -9.82 16.80 21.95
CA SER A 16 -9.62 15.67 21.03
C SER A 16 -8.42 14.83 21.51
N THR A 17 -8.67 13.78 22.29
CA THR A 17 -7.65 12.95 22.93
C THR A 17 -7.05 11.86 22.02
N GLY A 18 -7.41 11.82 20.74
CA GLY A 18 -7.07 10.71 19.85
C GLY A 18 -7.96 9.49 20.11
N GLY A 19 -8.83 9.19 19.15
CA GLY A 19 -9.77 8.08 19.21
C GLY A 19 -11.05 8.41 18.44
N ASN A 20 -11.44 7.51 17.52
CA ASN A 20 -12.50 7.64 16.51
C ASN A 20 -12.16 8.59 15.34
N ASP A 21 -11.25 8.13 14.46
CA ASP A 21 -10.99 8.71 13.13
C ASP A 21 -10.80 10.24 13.11
N ASP A 22 -10.32 10.84 14.20
CA ASP A 22 -10.09 12.28 14.27
C ASP A 22 -8.78 12.63 13.58
N PHE A 23 -8.92 13.10 12.34
CA PHE A 23 -7.84 13.62 11.50
C PHE A 23 -7.38 15.02 11.94
N GLY A 24 -8.14 15.69 12.81
CA GLY A 24 -7.94 17.07 13.19
C GLY A 24 -6.57 17.36 13.81
N GLY A 25 -5.84 18.30 13.23
CA GLY A 25 -4.59 18.86 13.78
C GLY A 25 -3.38 17.91 13.66
N LYS A 26 -3.53 16.82 12.91
CA LYS A 26 -2.46 15.84 12.66
C LYS A 26 -2.06 15.90 11.18
N PRO A 27 -0.77 16.15 10.86
CA PRO A 27 -0.30 16.27 9.48
C PRO A 27 -0.17 14.89 8.84
N VAL A 28 -1.27 14.40 8.24
CA VAL A 28 -1.29 13.17 7.46
C VAL A 28 -1.14 13.52 5.98
N ASP A 29 -0.02 13.13 5.36
CA ASP A 29 0.24 13.41 3.93
C ASP A 29 -0.54 12.51 2.99
N VAL A 30 -0.72 11.25 3.39
CA VAL A 30 -1.31 10.19 2.56
C VAL A 30 -2.11 9.24 3.45
N VAL A 31 -3.28 8.84 2.98
CA VAL A 31 -3.99 7.67 3.50
C VAL A 31 -4.16 6.69 2.36
N PHE A 32 -3.79 5.43 2.61
CA PHE A 32 -3.99 4.38 1.63
C PHE A 32 -5.18 3.47 1.96
N LYS A 33 -5.81 2.94 0.91
CA LYS A 33 -6.83 1.88 0.98
C LYS A 33 -6.64 0.92 -0.20
N TYR A 34 -7.05 -0.33 -0.04
CA TYR A 34 -7.07 -1.28 -1.14
C TYR A 34 -8.18 -0.93 -2.14
N ALA A 35 -7.91 -1.16 -3.42
CA ALA A 35 -8.93 -1.17 -4.46
C ALA A 35 -9.96 -2.26 -4.17
N GLY A 36 -11.18 -2.06 -4.68
CA GLY A 36 -12.29 -2.99 -4.51
C GLY A 36 -12.75 -3.19 -3.06
N VAL A 37 -13.29 -4.38 -2.79
CA VAL A 37 -13.98 -4.74 -1.55
C VAL A 37 -13.14 -5.63 -0.66
N ASN A 38 -12.52 -6.68 -1.22
CA ASN A 38 -11.85 -7.71 -0.41
C ASN A 38 -10.34 -7.50 -0.28
N GLY A 39 -9.77 -6.52 -0.99
CA GLY A 39 -8.35 -6.17 -0.89
C GLY A 39 -7.40 -7.26 -1.38
N ASN A 40 -7.90 -8.19 -2.20
CA ASN A 40 -7.13 -9.25 -2.86
C ASN A 40 -7.18 -9.14 -4.40
N GLY A 41 -7.56 -7.97 -4.92
CA GLY A 41 -7.80 -7.72 -6.35
C GLY A 41 -9.18 -8.12 -6.84
N ASP A 42 -10.04 -8.67 -5.98
CA ASP A 42 -11.43 -9.04 -6.30
C ASP A 42 -11.56 -9.83 -7.62
N PRO A 43 -10.95 -11.04 -7.72
CA PRO A 43 -10.84 -11.78 -8.98
C PRO A 43 -12.18 -11.97 -9.70
N GLY A 44 -12.27 -11.43 -10.92
CA GLY A 44 -13.45 -11.49 -11.76
C GLY A 44 -14.42 -10.32 -11.61
N VAL A 45 -14.08 -9.31 -10.81
CA VAL A 45 -14.85 -8.07 -10.64
C VAL A 45 -14.14 -6.93 -11.36
N ILE A 46 -14.91 -6.01 -11.93
CA ILE A 46 -14.42 -4.67 -12.29
C ILE A 46 -14.84 -3.76 -11.17
N ASP A 47 -13.91 -3.40 -10.29
CA ASP A 47 -14.23 -2.64 -9.10
C ASP A 47 -14.61 -1.21 -9.46
N PRO A 48 -15.68 -0.66 -8.85
CA PRO A 48 -15.95 0.76 -8.97
C PRO A 48 -14.86 1.54 -8.22
N PRO A 49 -14.37 2.68 -8.77
CA PRO A 49 -13.32 3.48 -8.14
C PRO A 49 -13.89 4.39 -7.01
N THR A 50 -14.85 3.86 -6.24
CA THR A 50 -15.57 4.57 -5.15
C THR A 50 -14.62 4.95 -4.03
N ASN A 51 -13.72 4.06 -3.63
CA ASN A 51 -12.70 4.33 -2.63
C ASN A 51 -11.85 5.57 -2.99
N ALA A 52 -11.40 5.67 -4.24
CA ALA A 52 -10.62 6.83 -4.73
C ALA A 52 -11.44 8.13 -4.67
N TYR A 53 -12.68 8.10 -5.16
CA TYR A 53 -13.57 9.26 -5.17
C TYR A 53 -13.90 9.75 -3.76
N ARG A 54 -14.35 8.84 -2.90
CA ARG A 54 -14.78 9.12 -1.54
C ARG A 54 -13.67 9.73 -0.72
N MET A 55 -12.52 9.07 -0.67
CA MET A 55 -11.39 9.54 0.13
C MET A 55 -10.93 10.91 -0.35
N THR A 56 -10.97 11.17 -1.67
CA THR A 56 -10.66 12.50 -2.20
C THR A 56 -11.66 13.55 -1.70
N ASN A 57 -12.96 13.27 -1.74
CA ASN A 57 -13.98 14.20 -1.25
C ASN A 57 -13.84 14.47 0.25
N ASP A 58 -13.58 13.42 1.02
CA ASP A 58 -13.33 13.54 2.45
C ASP A 58 -12.09 14.41 2.73
N PHE A 59 -11.01 14.25 1.95
CA PHE A 59 -9.80 15.06 2.09
C PHE A 59 -9.94 16.49 1.56
N ASN A 60 -10.84 16.75 0.61
CA ASN A 60 -11.22 18.12 0.25
C ASN A 60 -11.85 18.86 1.43
N ALA A 61 -12.66 18.17 2.24
CA ALA A 61 -13.24 18.74 3.45
C ALA A 61 -12.21 18.88 4.59
N LEU A 62 -11.29 17.91 4.73
CA LEU A 62 -10.30 17.89 5.80
C LEU A 62 -9.09 18.80 5.58
N ALA A 63 -8.66 19.02 4.34
CA ALA A 63 -7.44 19.79 4.08
C ALA A 63 -7.48 21.22 4.66
N PRO A 64 -8.61 21.97 4.58
CA PRO A 64 -8.76 23.24 5.30
C PRO A 64 -8.68 23.12 6.83
N ILE A 65 -9.28 22.08 7.41
CA ILE A 65 -9.29 21.84 8.86
C ILE A 65 -7.88 21.57 9.37
N ASN A 66 -7.12 20.76 8.64
CA ASN A 66 -5.74 20.39 9.00
C ASN A 66 -4.70 21.40 8.55
N GLN A 67 -5.11 22.42 7.79
CA GLN A 67 -4.23 23.37 7.12
C GLN A 67 -3.12 22.67 6.31
N HIS A 68 -3.44 21.49 5.79
CA HIS A 68 -2.49 20.57 5.17
C HIS A 68 -3.22 19.65 4.18
N PRO A 69 -2.74 19.51 2.93
CA PRO A 69 -3.34 18.62 1.96
C PRO A 69 -3.01 17.16 2.26
N THR A 70 -4.04 16.31 2.28
CA THR A 70 -3.89 14.84 2.37
C THR A 70 -4.21 14.23 1.01
N ARG A 71 -3.38 13.28 0.56
CA ARG A 71 -3.58 12.55 -0.70
C ARG A 71 -4.17 11.16 -0.46
N VAL A 72 -4.85 10.65 -1.47
CA VAL A 72 -5.30 9.25 -1.52
C VAL A 72 -4.20 8.39 -2.13
N ALA A 73 -3.94 7.23 -1.54
CA ALA A 73 -3.22 6.15 -2.19
C ALA A 73 -4.13 4.92 -2.34
N ILE A 74 -4.24 4.37 -3.55
CA ILE A 74 -4.97 3.13 -3.80
C ILE A 74 -3.96 2.00 -3.97
N VAL A 75 -4.10 0.96 -3.16
CA VAL A 75 -3.33 -0.27 -3.31
C VAL A 75 -4.04 -1.15 -4.32
N GLU A 76 -3.39 -1.35 -5.46
CA GLU A 76 -3.98 -2.02 -6.62
C GLU A 76 -3.40 -3.42 -6.79
N TYR A 77 -4.28 -4.42 -6.89
CA TYR A 77 -3.91 -5.77 -7.30
C TYR A 77 -4.47 -6.06 -8.68
N THR A 78 -3.59 -6.04 -9.66
CA THR A 78 -3.83 -6.61 -10.99
C THR A 78 -3.36 -8.07 -11.07
N ALA A 79 -2.60 -8.54 -10.07
CA ALA A 79 -2.35 -9.93 -9.74
C ALA A 79 -1.97 -10.02 -8.25
N GLN A 80 -2.55 -10.98 -7.53
CA GLN A 80 -2.36 -11.14 -6.08
C GLN A 80 -1.41 -12.29 -5.76
N MET A 81 -0.43 -12.04 -4.87
CA MET A 81 0.38 -13.11 -4.24
C MET A 81 0.54 -12.97 -2.72
N SER A 82 -0.14 -12.03 -2.08
CA SER A 82 -0.24 -11.97 -0.62
C SER A 82 -0.93 -13.23 -0.10
N GLY A 83 -0.22 -13.98 0.75
CA GLY A 83 -0.73 -15.21 1.36
C GLY A 83 -0.64 -16.47 0.49
N GLY A 84 -0.06 -16.40 -0.71
CA GLY A 84 0.24 -17.59 -1.52
C GLY A 84 0.25 -17.38 -3.02
N ALA A 85 0.55 -18.45 -3.77
CA ALA A 85 0.61 -18.41 -5.22
C ALA A 85 -0.79 -18.39 -5.86
N ASN A 86 -1.16 -17.27 -6.48
CA ASN A 86 -2.34 -17.18 -7.35
C ASN A 86 -1.91 -16.74 -8.76
N PHE A 87 -2.02 -17.64 -9.73
CA PHE A 87 -1.72 -17.36 -11.14
C PHE A 87 -2.98 -17.13 -11.97
N ASP A 88 -4.17 -17.31 -11.39
CA ASP A 88 -5.44 -17.18 -12.09
C ASP A 88 -5.67 -15.75 -12.57
N ASP A 89 -5.11 -14.76 -11.86
CA ASP A 89 -5.20 -13.34 -12.21
C ASP A 89 -4.57 -13.01 -13.58
N PHE A 90 -3.66 -13.85 -14.07
CA PHE A 90 -3.07 -13.72 -15.40
C PHE A 90 -3.95 -14.30 -16.52
N THR A 91 -5.04 -15.00 -16.17
CA THR A 91 -5.93 -15.62 -17.16
C THR A 91 -6.87 -14.59 -17.79
N ASN A 92 -7.20 -14.78 -19.07
CA ASN A 92 -8.11 -13.88 -19.78
C ASN A 92 -9.08 -14.63 -20.71
N GLY A 93 -9.87 -15.53 -20.13
CA GLY A 93 -10.82 -16.35 -20.88
C GLY A 93 -12.13 -16.59 -20.15
N THR A 94 -12.91 -17.53 -20.67
CA THR A 94 -14.24 -17.88 -20.15
C THR A 94 -14.17 -18.53 -18.77
N ALA A 95 -15.34 -18.74 -18.16
CA ALA A 95 -15.48 -19.43 -16.88
C ALA A 95 -14.78 -20.80 -16.88
N GLY A 96 -14.30 -21.22 -15.71
CA GLY A 96 -13.56 -22.45 -15.48
C GLY A 96 -12.03 -22.33 -15.64
N GLN A 97 -11.51 -21.14 -16.01
CA GLN A 97 -10.06 -20.92 -16.10
C GLN A 97 -9.41 -20.57 -14.76
N SER A 98 -10.14 -19.92 -13.85
CA SER A 98 -9.68 -19.70 -12.48
C SER A 98 -10.02 -20.91 -11.62
N SER A 99 -9.00 -21.46 -10.99
CA SER A 99 -9.12 -22.50 -9.97
C SER A 99 -9.71 -21.96 -8.66
N SER A 100 -9.40 -20.73 -8.27
CA SER A 100 -9.89 -20.10 -7.04
C SER A 100 -11.32 -19.56 -7.17
N ASN A 101 -11.72 -19.16 -8.37
CA ASN A 101 -13.07 -18.66 -8.67
C ASN A 101 -13.54 -19.15 -10.05
N PRO A 102 -14.05 -20.39 -10.16
CA PRO A 102 -14.43 -20.99 -11.44
C PRO A 102 -15.53 -20.22 -12.20
N ALA A 103 -16.31 -19.38 -11.52
CA ALA A 103 -17.33 -18.55 -12.15
C ALA A 103 -16.75 -17.30 -12.83
N ALA A 104 -15.58 -16.83 -12.39
CA ALA A 104 -14.96 -15.62 -12.90
C ALA A 104 -14.52 -15.77 -14.37
N THR A 105 -14.64 -14.67 -15.12
CA THR A 105 -14.30 -14.62 -16.55
C THR A 105 -13.39 -13.42 -16.83
N TYR A 106 -12.44 -13.60 -17.74
CA TYR A 106 -11.59 -12.54 -18.28
C TYR A 106 -10.86 -11.73 -17.21
N LEU A 107 -10.31 -12.42 -16.20
CA LEU A 107 -9.75 -11.81 -14.98
C LEU A 107 -8.76 -10.69 -15.30
N MET A 108 -7.74 -10.95 -16.14
CA MET A 108 -6.76 -9.93 -16.53
C MET A 108 -7.41 -8.71 -17.21
N GLY A 109 -8.42 -8.91 -18.06
CA GLY A 109 -9.15 -7.80 -18.69
C GLY A 109 -9.96 -6.97 -17.70
N ARG A 110 -10.47 -7.60 -16.64
CA ARG A 110 -11.22 -6.94 -15.56
C ARG A 110 -10.29 -6.20 -14.60
N HIS A 111 -9.18 -6.83 -14.20
CA HIS A 111 -8.11 -6.19 -13.44
C HIS A 111 -7.58 -4.93 -14.12
N PHE A 112 -7.31 -4.99 -15.43
CA PHE A 112 -6.95 -3.79 -16.18
C PHE A 112 -8.07 -2.76 -16.25
N ALA A 113 -9.34 -3.17 -16.29
CA ALA A 113 -10.46 -2.23 -16.24
C ALA A 113 -10.58 -1.54 -14.86
N SER A 114 -10.40 -2.26 -13.76
CA SER A 114 -10.34 -1.70 -12.40
C SER A 114 -9.20 -0.68 -12.27
N LEU A 115 -7.97 -1.08 -12.63
CA LEU A 115 -6.81 -0.21 -12.63
C LEU A 115 -7.03 1.07 -13.46
N ALA A 116 -7.61 0.92 -14.66
CA ALA A 116 -7.95 2.04 -15.51
C ALA A 116 -8.99 2.98 -14.85
N ALA A 117 -9.99 2.42 -14.18
CA ALA A 117 -11.01 3.20 -13.48
C ALA A 117 -10.41 4.01 -12.32
N ASP A 118 -9.55 3.40 -11.50
CA ASP A 118 -8.87 4.09 -10.40
C ASP A 118 -7.88 5.15 -10.89
N ALA A 119 -7.11 4.87 -11.95
CA ALA A 119 -6.23 5.86 -12.57
C ALA A 119 -7.02 7.08 -13.08
N ILE A 120 -8.14 6.86 -13.78
CA ILE A 120 -9.02 7.95 -14.26
C ILE A 120 -9.62 8.72 -13.09
N MET A 121 -10.07 8.03 -12.04
CA MET A 121 -10.71 8.68 -10.89
C MET A 121 -9.71 9.57 -10.12
N LEU A 122 -8.53 9.04 -9.79
CA LEU A 122 -7.49 9.80 -9.09
C LEU A 122 -6.96 10.97 -9.94
N HIS A 123 -6.98 10.84 -11.26
CA HIS A 123 -6.62 11.93 -12.18
C HIS A 123 -7.71 13.01 -12.26
N SER A 124 -8.97 12.61 -12.39
CA SER A 124 -10.07 13.55 -12.60
C SER A 124 -10.59 14.20 -11.31
N SER A 125 -10.32 13.57 -10.15
CA SER A 125 -10.75 14.04 -8.83
C SER A 125 -9.52 14.19 -7.91
N PRO A 126 -8.66 15.19 -8.09
CA PRO A 126 -7.60 15.49 -7.14
C PRO A 126 -8.16 16.20 -5.89
N VAL A 127 -7.43 16.11 -4.78
CA VAL A 127 -7.70 16.97 -3.62
C VAL A 127 -7.27 18.39 -3.97
N THR A 128 -8.14 19.37 -3.78
CA THR A 128 -7.87 20.78 -4.07
C THR A 128 -7.68 21.54 -2.75
N TYR A 129 -6.52 22.14 -2.56
CA TYR A 129 -6.22 22.93 -1.38
C TYR A 129 -5.41 24.17 -1.76
N GLN A 130 -5.83 25.35 -1.28
CA GLN A 130 -5.22 26.65 -1.61
C GLN A 130 -5.00 26.89 -3.11
N GLY A 131 -5.93 26.43 -3.96
CA GLY A 131 -5.86 26.59 -5.41
C GLY A 131 -4.87 25.66 -6.13
N LEU A 132 -4.30 24.68 -5.42
CA LEU A 132 -3.43 23.64 -5.98
C LEU A 132 -4.12 22.27 -5.96
N ASN A 133 -3.80 21.46 -6.97
CA ASN A 133 -4.28 20.08 -7.08
C ASN A 133 -3.25 19.09 -6.54
N TYR A 134 -3.70 18.22 -5.65
CA TYR A 134 -2.94 17.15 -5.02
C TYR A 134 -3.52 15.82 -5.50
N TYR A 135 -2.95 15.32 -6.60
CA TYR A 135 -3.33 14.03 -7.17
C TYR A 135 -2.94 12.88 -6.24
N GLY A 136 -3.72 11.79 -6.30
CA GLY A 136 -3.46 10.59 -5.54
C GLY A 136 -2.35 9.72 -6.10
N SER A 137 -2.19 8.52 -5.54
CA SER A 137 -1.17 7.56 -5.91
C SER A 137 -1.72 6.14 -6.08
N LEU A 138 -1.06 5.33 -6.90
CA LEU A 138 -1.28 3.88 -7.00
C LEU A 138 -0.08 3.11 -6.44
N LEU A 139 -0.33 2.15 -5.57
CA LEU A 139 0.67 1.25 -4.99
C LEU A 139 0.45 -0.14 -5.63
N MET A 140 1.34 -0.54 -6.52
CA MET A 140 1.11 -1.64 -7.45
C MET A 140 1.53 -2.99 -6.89
N ASN A 141 0.57 -3.93 -6.90
CA ASN A 141 0.72 -5.36 -6.66
C ASN A 141 1.65 -5.72 -5.50
N PRO A 142 1.31 -5.34 -4.25
CA PRO A 142 2.05 -5.81 -3.09
C PRO A 142 2.30 -7.33 -3.09
N ASP A 143 3.43 -7.72 -2.52
CA ASP A 143 3.97 -9.08 -2.40
C ASP A 143 4.26 -9.80 -3.71
N LEU A 144 3.76 -9.33 -4.86
CA LEU A 144 3.89 -10.03 -6.15
C LEU A 144 5.35 -10.22 -6.55
N LEU A 145 6.14 -9.15 -6.60
CA LEU A 145 7.54 -9.22 -7.05
C LEU A 145 8.38 -10.05 -6.07
N GLY A 146 8.21 -9.81 -4.76
CA GLY A 146 8.92 -10.54 -3.72
C GLY A 146 8.60 -12.03 -3.70
N ALA A 147 7.32 -12.40 -3.78
CA ALA A 147 6.88 -13.79 -3.85
C ALA A 147 7.39 -14.49 -5.11
N MET A 148 7.35 -13.81 -6.26
CA MET A 148 7.85 -14.34 -7.52
C MET A 148 9.33 -14.66 -7.47
N GLN A 149 10.13 -13.75 -6.90
CA GLN A 149 11.57 -13.95 -6.75
C GLN A 149 11.86 -15.06 -5.74
N GLN A 150 11.29 -14.96 -4.53
CA GLN A 150 11.56 -15.87 -3.43
C GLN A 150 11.27 -17.33 -3.79
N ASN A 151 10.16 -17.56 -4.49
CA ASN A 151 9.66 -18.90 -4.79
C ASN A 151 9.95 -19.35 -6.23
N GLY A 152 10.63 -18.53 -7.03
CA GLY A 152 11.00 -18.88 -8.41
C GLY A 152 9.82 -19.00 -9.37
N TYR A 153 8.75 -18.21 -9.17
CA TYR A 153 7.50 -18.37 -9.91
C TYR A 153 7.47 -17.73 -11.31
N VAL A 154 8.53 -17.05 -11.73
CA VAL A 154 8.54 -16.33 -13.01
C VAL A 154 8.25 -17.23 -14.22
N GLY A 155 8.73 -18.49 -14.21
CA GLY A 155 8.45 -19.45 -15.27
C GLY A 155 6.96 -19.84 -15.36
N ILE A 156 6.30 -19.97 -14.21
CA ILE A 156 4.87 -20.28 -14.13
C ILE A 156 4.05 -19.09 -14.63
N ALA A 157 4.37 -17.88 -14.16
CA ALA A 157 3.70 -16.67 -14.63
C ALA A 157 3.89 -16.43 -16.13
N ASN A 158 5.10 -16.65 -16.67
CA ASN A 158 5.34 -16.58 -18.10
C ASN A 158 4.48 -17.58 -18.89
N SER A 159 4.26 -18.78 -18.34
CA SER A 159 3.40 -19.79 -18.96
C SER A 159 1.92 -19.39 -18.93
N ALA A 160 1.49 -18.67 -17.90
CA ALA A 160 0.14 -18.11 -17.79
C ALA A 160 -0.09 -16.89 -18.70
N LEU A 161 0.98 -16.30 -19.25
CA LEU A 161 0.95 -15.08 -20.07
C LEU A 161 1.42 -15.36 -21.52
N PRO A 162 0.66 -16.13 -22.32
CA PRO A 162 1.03 -16.45 -23.69
C PRO A 162 1.00 -15.20 -24.59
N ALA A 163 1.63 -15.31 -25.76
CA ALA A 163 1.70 -14.22 -26.73
C ALA A 163 0.29 -13.70 -27.09
N GLY A 164 0.14 -12.38 -27.07
CA GLY A 164 -1.12 -11.69 -27.40
C GLY A 164 -2.16 -11.63 -26.28
N ALA A 165 -2.04 -12.41 -25.20
CA ALA A 165 -3.03 -12.42 -24.11
C ALA A 165 -3.16 -11.04 -23.44
N VAL A 166 -2.02 -10.43 -23.09
CA VAL A 166 -1.96 -9.09 -22.50
C VAL A 166 -2.55 -8.04 -23.43
N ASN A 167 -2.17 -8.06 -24.71
CA ASN A 167 -2.69 -7.13 -25.72
C ASN A 167 -4.21 -7.21 -25.86
N LYS A 168 -4.77 -8.43 -25.82
CA LYS A 168 -6.22 -8.65 -25.86
C LYS A 168 -6.92 -8.09 -24.62
N ALA A 169 -6.37 -8.32 -23.42
CA ALA A 169 -6.92 -7.79 -22.18
C ALA A 169 -6.91 -6.25 -22.15
N ILE A 170 -5.81 -5.63 -22.58
CA ILE A 170 -5.71 -4.17 -22.71
C ILE A 170 -6.77 -3.63 -23.66
N ALA A 171 -6.97 -4.25 -24.82
CA ALA A 171 -7.98 -3.80 -25.78
C ALA A 171 -9.41 -3.87 -25.20
N GLN A 172 -9.72 -4.89 -24.41
CA GLN A 172 -11.00 -5.03 -23.71
C GLN A 172 -11.20 -3.91 -22.68
N ALA A 173 -10.20 -3.65 -21.84
CA ALA A 173 -10.22 -2.59 -20.83
C ALA A 173 -10.35 -1.20 -21.48
N MET A 174 -9.55 -0.92 -22.52
CA MET A 174 -9.60 0.37 -23.24
C MET A 174 -10.93 0.58 -23.96
N CYS A 175 -11.50 -0.45 -24.59
CA CYS A 175 -12.85 -0.39 -25.15
C CYS A 175 -13.90 0.00 -24.11
N LEU A 176 -13.81 -0.56 -22.91
CA LEU A 176 -14.73 -0.21 -21.83
C LEU A 176 -14.52 1.24 -21.37
N MET A 177 -13.28 1.59 -21.00
CA MET A 177 -12.98 2.81 -20.27
C MET A 177 -12.89 4.08 -21.12
N THR A 178 -12.69 3.96 -22.43
CA THR A 178 -12.55 5.13 -23.32
C THR A 178 -13.74 5.40 -24.23
N THR A 179 -14.71 4.47 -24.28
CA THR A 179 -15.89 4.64 -25.13
C THR A 179 -16.99 5.38 -24.37
N SER A 180 -17.39 6.54 -24.89
CA SER A 180 -18.54 7.28 -24.38
C SER A 180 -19.85 6.55 -24.68
N ARG A 181 -20.71 6.45 -23.68
CA ARG A 181 -22.01 5.77 -23.73
C ARG A 181 -23.04 6.60 -22.95
N SER A 182 -24.32 6.22 -23.06
CA SER A 182 -25.40 6.85 -22.27
C SER A 182 -26.05 5.83 -21.34
N TYR A 183 -26.41 6.28 -20.14
CA TYR A 183 -27.10 5.47 -19.14
C TYR A 183 -28.22 6.30 -18.50
N THR A 184 -29.44 5.75 -18.46
CA THR A 184 -30.56 6.37 -17.75
C THR A 184 -30.75 5.68 -16.42
N ASN A 185 -30.48 6.39 -15.32
CA ASN A 185 -30.63 5.80 -14.00
C ASN A 185 -32.11 5.71 -13.62
N THR A 186 -32.58 4.50 -13.37
CA THR A 186 -33.92 4.24 -12.82
C THR A 186 -33.88 3.76 -11.37
N SER A 187 -32.68 3.58 -10.82
CA SER A 187 -32.48 3.07 -9.46
C SER A 187 -32.70 4.16 -8.41
N ASN A 188 -33.34 3.75 -7.31
CA ASN A 188 -33.58 4.60 -6.15
C ASN A 188 -33.16 3.88 -4.85
N PRO A 189 -31.86 3.63 -4.66
CA PRO A 189 -31.34 2.87 -3.52
C PRO A 189 -31.71 3.46 -2.16
N ASN A 190 -31.82 4.79 -2.05
CA ASN A 190 -32.23 5.48 -0.82
C ASN A 190 -33.75 5.51 -0.61
N GLY A 191 -34.57 5.03 -1.55
CA GLY A 191 -36.03 5.08 -1.46
C GLY A 191 -36.60 6.50 -1.43
N LEU A 192 -35.90 7.50 -1.98
CA LEU A 192 -36.33 8.90 -1.95
C LEU A 192 -37.51 9.12 -2.90
N GLY A 193 -38.56 9.82 -2.46
CA GLY A 193 -39.72 10.13 -3.31
C GLY A 193 -39.38 11.01 -4.52
N SER A 194 -38.30 11.80 -4.43
CA SER A 194 -37.72 12.59 -5.51
C SER A 194 -36.22 12.73 -5.30
N ALA A 195 -35.41 12.45 -6.32
CA ALA A 195 -33.96 12.66 -6.29
C ALA A 195 -33.48 13.13 -7.67
N SER A 196 -32.48 14.01 -7.70
CA SER A 196 -31.93 14.59 -8.95
C SER A 196 -31.38 13.54 -9.92
N TYR A 197 -30.93 12.40 -9.39
CA TYR A 197 -30.40 11.30 -10.18
C TYR A 197 -31.47 10.38 -10.78
N LEU A 198 -32.73 10.46 -10.33
CA LEU A 198 -33.78 9.50 -10.71
C LEU A 198 -34.40 9.87 -12.06
N GLY A 199 -34.38 8.94 -13.01
CA GLY A 199 -34.85 9.16 -14.39
C GLY A 199 -33.90 10.00 -15.26
N LYS A 200 -32.75 10.42 -14.72
CA LYS A 200 -31.76 11.23 -15.44
C LYS A 200 -30.89 10.36 -16.35
N THR A 201 -30.62 10.86 -17.56
CA THR A 201 -29.67 10.27 -18.49
C THR A 201 -28.31 10.95 -18.37
N TYR A 202 -27.28 10.14 -18.11
CA TYR A 202 -25.88 10.54 -18.10
C TYR A 202 -25.21 10.10 -19.39
N THR A 203 -24.24 10.85 -19.88
CA THR A 203 -23.44 10.49 -21.07
C THR A 203 -21.97 10.74 -20.80
N GLY A 204 -21.13 9.76 -21.14
CA GLY A 204 -19.69 9.80 -20.93
C GLY A 204 -19.09 8.39 -20.87
N THR A 205 -17.83 8.29 -20.47
CA THR A 205 -17.22 6.99 -20.11
C THR A 205 -17.85 6.43 -18.83
N PRO A 206 -17.65 5.14 -18.49
CA PRO A 206 -18.18 4.58 -17.24
C PRO A 206 -17.85 5.40 -15.99
N VAL A 207 -16.60 5.88 -15.87
CA VAL A 207 -16.16 6.71 -14.73
C VAL A 207 -16.84 8.08 -14.74
N GLN A 208 -16.99 8.72 -15.90
CA GLN A 208 -17.68 10.02 -16.00
C GLN A 208 -19.17 9.92 -15.65
N ILE A 209 -19.83 8.82 -16.02
CA ILE A 209 -21.23 8.57 -15.65
C ILE A 209 -21.34 8.36 -14.13
N LEU A 210 -20.45 7.56 -13.53
CA LEU A 210 -20.36 7.36 -12.08
C LEU A 210 -20.20 8.71 -11.35
N GLN A 211 -19.27 9.55 -11.79
CA GLN A 211 -19.05 10.89 -11.23
C GLN A 211 -20.30 11.78 -11.33
N GLY A 212 -20.99 11.75 -12.48
CA GLY A 212 -22.24 12.48 -12.66
C GLY A 212 -23.33 12.02 -11.69
N MET A 213 -23.49 10.71 -11.52
CA MET A 213 -24.45 10.13 -10.56
C MET A 213 -24.12 10.54 -9.13
N LEU A 214 -22.85 10.47 -8.72
CA LEU A 214 -22.41 10.86 -7.39
C LEU A 214 -22.59 12.37 -7.14
N ALA A 215 -22.32 13.21 -8.14
CA ALA A 215 -22.56 14.66 -8.06
C ALA A 215 -24.04 15.01 -7.87
N ASP A 216 -24.96 14.20 -8.40
CA ASP A 216 -26.41 14.33 -8.18
C ASP A 216 -26.91 13.68 -6.88
N GLY A 217 -25.99 13.17 -6.04
CA GLY A 217 -26.30 12.59 -4.74
C GLY A 217 -26.70 11.11 -4.76
N TYR A 218 -26.38 10.38 -5.83
CA TYR A 218 -26.53 8.91 -5.82
C TYR A 218 -25.64 8.31 -4.72
N PRO A 219 -26.15 7.38 -3.89
CA PRO A 219 -25.37 6.88 -2.78
C PRO A 219 -24.22 5.99 -3.26
N GLU A 220 -23.00 6.40 -2.91
CA GLU A 220 -21.78 5.68 -3.23
C GLU A 220 -21.80 4.21 -2.80
N TRP A 221 -22.27 3.92 -1.59
CA TRP A 221 -22.36 2.56 -1.03
C TRP A 221 -23.18 1.60 -1.91
N SER A 222 -24.04 2.13 -2.79
CA SER A 222 -24.81 1.32 -3.72
C SER A 222 -23.88 0.61 -4.71
N PHE A 223 -22.88 1.31 -5.25
CA PHE A 223 -21.94 0.75 -6.22
C PHE A 223 -21.07 -0.38 -5.64
N ASP A 224 -20.77 -0.31 -4.35
CA ASP A 224 -20.05 -1.37 -3.62
C ASP A 224 -20.95 -2.58 -3.32
N GLY A 225 -22.26 -2.45 -3.56
CA GLY A 225 -23.25 -3.51 -3.38
C GLY A 225 -23.32 -4.46 -4.57
N ALA A 226 -23.82 -5.67 -4.32
CA ALA A 226 -23.92 -6.73 -5.34
C ALA A 226 -24.92 -6.42 -6.49
N ASN A 227 -25.91 -5.58 -6.24
CA ASN A 227 -27.09 -5.46 -7.09
C ASN A 227 -27.26 -4.10 -7.76
N ASP A 228 -26.28 -3.22 -7.68
CA ASP A 228 -26.36 -1.93 -8.36
C ASP A 228 -26.49 -2.11 -9.88
N PRO A 229 -27.48 -1.47 -10.52
CA PRO A 229 -27.75 -1.70 -11.93
C PRO A 229 -26.76 -0.99 -12.86
N PHE A 230 -26.03 0.02 -12.39
CA PHE A 230 -25.02 0.70 -13.19
C PHE A 230 -23.66 0.02 -13.05
N TRP A 231 -23.15 -0.06 -11.82
CA TRP A 231 -21.82 -0.62 -11.51
C TRP A 231 -21.87 -1.29 -10.15
N ASN A 232 -21.53 -2.58 -10.07
CA ASN A 232 -21.57 -3.36 -8.84
C ASN A 232 -20.23 -4.08 -8.58
N SER A 233 -20.08 -4.66 -7.40
CA SER A 233 -18.88 -5.40 -6.95
C SER A 233 -19.03 -6.93 -7.00
N SER A 234 -20.04 -7.44 -7.73
CA SER A 234 -20.27 -8.88 -7.86
C SER A 234 -19.37 -9.52 -8.91
N VAL A 235 -19.06 -10.81 -8.76
CA VAL A 235 -18.30 -11.57 -9.76
C VAL A 235 -18.96 -11.43 -11.14
N ASN A 236 -18.13 -11.17 -12.15
CA ASN A 236 -18.47 -10.81 -13.52
C ASN A 236 -19.27 -9.49 -13.69
N ASN A 237 -19.37 -8.69 -12.62
CA ASN A 237 -20.29 -7.57 -12.47
C ASN A 237 -21.75 -7.96 -12.78
N SER A 238 -22.14 -9.15 -12.33
CA SER A 238 -23.50 -9.69 -12.48
C SER A 238 -24.46 -9.15 -11.43
N THR A 239 -25.73 -8.94 -11.76
CA THR A 239 -26.81 -8.60 -10.81
C THR A 239 -27.72 -9.81 -10.55
N SER A 240 -27.68 -10.81 -11.43
CA SER A 240 -28.29 -12.12 -11.27
C SER A 240 -27.59 -13.12 -12.19
N ALA A 241 -28.00 -14.40 -12.16
CA ALA A 241 -27.32 -15.48 -12.91
C ALA A 241 -27.10 -15.21 -14.42
N SER A 242 -27.94 -14.38 -15.04
CA SER A 242 -27.87 -14.05 -16.48
C SER A 242 -27.99 -12.55 -16.78
N THR A 243 -27.97 -11.70 -15.75
CA THR A 243 -28.08 -10.25 -15.90
C THR A 243 -26.82 -9.59 -15.35
N TYR A 244 -26.39 -8.53 -16.02
CA TYR A 244 -25.22 -7.76 -15.63
C TYR A 244 -25.63 -6.36 -15.21
N SER A 245 -24.81 -5.72 -14.38
CA SER A 245 -24.81 -4.26 -14.30
C SER A 245 -24.51 -3.67 -15.68
N GLN A 246 -24.79 -2.40 -15.87
CA GLN A 246 -24.55 -1.73 -17.15
C GLN A 246 -23.07 -1.81 -17.55
N VAL A 247 -22.14 -1.64 -16.60
CA VAL A 247 -20.70 -1.79 -16.80
C VAL A 247 -20.33 -3.23 -17.17
N GLY A 248 -20.89 -4.23 -16.48
CA GLY A 248 -20.68 -5.64 -16.84
C GLY A 248 -21.16 -5.98 -18.25
N SER A 249 -22.32 -5.46 -18.65
CA SER A 249 -22.85 -5.61 -20.01
C SER A 249 -21.93 -4.98 -21.06
N TRP A 250 -21.44 -3.77 -20.82
CA TRP A 250 -20.49 -3.09 -21.72
C TRP A 250 -19.15 -3.81 -21.81
N PHE A 251 -18.63 -4.34 -20.70
CA PHE A 251 -17.42 -5.14 -20.71
C PHE A 251 -17.58 -6.39 -21.58
N ASN A 252 -18.69 -7.13 -21.42
CA ASN A 252 -18.96 -8.32 -22.24
C ASN A 252 -19.09 -7.98 -23.73
N ALA A 253 -19.63 -6.81 -24.08
CA ALA A 253 -19.61 -6.32 -25.46
C ALA A 253 -18.18 -6.05 -25.95
N CYS A 254 -17.34 -5.43 -25.13
CA CYS A 254 -15.91 -5.21 -25.42
C CYS A 254 -15.10 -6.50 -25.49
N VAL A 255 -15.49 -7.56 -24.78
CA VAL A 255 -14.87 -8.88 -24.92
C VAL A 255 -15.07 -9.43 -26.33
N ASN A 256 -16.28 -9.27 -26.89
CA ASN A 256 -16.63 -9.74 -28.23
C ASN A 256 -16.06 -8.84 -29.34
N ASN A 257 -15.99 -7.54 -29.09
CA ASN A 257 -15.51 -6.54 -30.06
C ASN A 257 -14.68 -5.45 -29.36
N PRO A 258 -13.38 -5.69 -29.06
CA PRO A 258 -12.54 -4.79 -28.27
C PRO A 258 -12.00 -3.60 -29.08
N VAL A 259 -12.89 -2.83 -29.71
CA VAL A 259 -12.54 -1.67 -30.54
C VAL A 259 -12.59 -0.39 -29.71
N TYR A 260 -11.52 0.40 -29.80
CA TYR A 260 -11.40 1.74 -29.23
C TYR A 260 -10.59 2.63 -30.17
N ASN A 261 -10.55 3.93 -29.90
CA ASN A 261 -9.82 4.88 -30.75
C ASN A 261 -8.31 4.77 -30.53
N THR A 262 -7.64 3.92 -31.31
CA THR A 262 -6.18 3.72 -31.25
C THR A 262 -5.37 4.91 -31.77
N ASN A 263 -6.00 5.87 -32.47
CA ASN A 263 -5.34 7.12 -32.84
C ASN A 263 -5.26 8.07 -31.64
N ALA A 264 -6.30 8.11 -30.81
CA ALA A 264 -6.31 8.89 -29.57
C ALA A 264 -5.47 8.22 -28.47
N TYR A 265 -5.42 6.89 -28.45
CA TYR A 265 -4.65 6.10 -27.50
C TYR A 265 -3.71 5.13 -28.25
N PRO A 266 -2.54 5.60 -28.71
CA PRO A 266 -1.57 4.75 -29.39
C PRO A 266 -1.03 3.66 -28.46
N THR A 267 -1.45 2.43 -28.72
CA THR A 267 -1.11 1.27 -27.88
C THR A 267 0.08 0.51 -28.48
N PRO A 268 1.18 0.33 -27.74
CA PRO A 268 2.28 -0.51 -28.18
C PRO A 268 1.87 -1.98 -28.15
N THR A 269 2.60 -2.82 -28.90
CA THR A 269 2.48 -4.27 -28.75
C THR A 269 3.30 -4.73 -27.55
N PHE A 270 2.63 -5.33 -26.56
CA PHE A 270 3.29 -5.91 -25.40
C PHE A 270 3.80 -7.32 -25.70
N PRO A 271 5.03 -7.68 -25.30
CA PRO A 271 5.56 -9.04 -25.48
C PRO A 271 4.81 -10.05 -24.61
N ALA A 272 5.00 -11.34 -24.89
CA ALA A 272 4.54 -12.42 -24.01
C ALA A 272 5.30 -12.39 -22.66
N GLY A 273 4.69 -13.00 -21.64
CA GLY A 273 5.31 -13.15 -20.33
C GLY A 273 5.17 -11.94 -19.39
N PHE A 274 5.73 -12.11 -18.19
CA PHE A 274 5.58 -11.21 -17.07
C PHE A 274 6.08 -9.79 -17.36
N ALA A 275 7.22 -9.65 -18.03
CA ALA A 275 7.76 -8.35 -18.42
C ALA A 275 6.78 -7.54 -19.29
N GLY A 276 6.08 -8.19 -20.24
CA GLY A 276 5.08 -7.53 -21.08
C GLY A 276 3.82 -7.12 -20.31
N TRP A 277 3.43 -7.92 -19.32
CA TRP A 277 2.32 -7.60 -18.42
C TRP A 277 2.65 -6.39 -17.51
N VAL A 278 3.87 -6.29 -16.98
CA VAL A 278 4.33 -5.11 -16.21
C VAL A 278 4.33 -3.86 -17.10
N GLN A 279 4.79 -3.97 -18.35
CA GLN A 279 4.75 -2.86 -19.32
C GLN A 279 3.31 -2.40 -19.60
N ALA A 280 2.36 -3.32 -19.70
CA ALA A 280 0.97 -3.03 -19.97
C ALA A 280 0.29 -2.26 -18.82
N ASN A 281 0.52 -2.65 -17.56
CA ASN A 281 0.05 -1.91 -16.39
C ASN A 281 0.54 -0.46 -16.40
N ASN A 282 1.86 -0.29 -16.56
CA ASN A 282 2.51 1.01 -16.62
C ASN A 282 1.95 1.90 -17.74
N TRP A 283 1.85 1.35 -18.95
CA TRP A 283 1.29 2.07 -20.10
C TRP A 283 -0.17 2.46 -19.87
N LEU A 284 -0.99 1.57 -19.30
CA LEU A 284 -2.41 1.82 -19.06
C LEU A 284 -2.61 2.99 -18.10
N ILE A 285 -1.88 2.99 -16.97
CA ILE A 285 -1.89 4.10 -16.02
C ILE A 285 -1.52 5.40 -16.72
N ARG A 286 -0.41 5.44 -17.46
CA ARG A 286 0.10 6.68 -18.06
C ARG A 286 -0.72 7.18 -19.23
N THR A 287 -1.43 6.29 -19.90
CA THR A 287 -2.39 6.64 -20.96
C THR A 287 -3.61 7.35 -20.40
N LEU A 288 -4.05 6.97 -19.19
CA LEU A 288 -5.28 7.46 -18.57
C LEU A 288 -5.05 8.51 -17.48
N ALA A 289 -3.84 8.56 -16.93
CA ALA A 289 -3.34 9.50 -15.94
C ALA A 289 -1.89 9.90 -16.27
N PRO A 290 -1.70 10.95 -17.10
CA PRO A 290 -0.38 11.36 -17.56
C PRO A 290 0.59 11.69 -16.42
N LYS A 291 1.89 11.51 -16.69
CA LYS A 291 2.96 11.84 -15.73
C LYS A 291 2.85 13.30 -15.25
N GLY A 292 3.08 13.51 -13.96
CA GLY A 292 2.84 14.80 -13.29
C GLY A 292 1.43 14.96 -12.70
N THR A 293 0.54 13.96 -12.88
CA THR A 293 -0.74 13.88 -12.18
C THR A 293 -0.70 12.78 -11.12
N VAL A 294 -1.34 11.63 -11.37
CA VAL A 294 -1.30 10.46 -10.49
C VAL A 294 0.10 9.87 -10.49
N THR A 295 0.64 9.65 -9.29
CA THR A 295 1.92 8.95 -9.12
C THR A 295 1.70 7.46 -8.91
N PHE A 296 2.63 6.60 -9.33
CA PHE A 296 2.55 5.19 -8.98
C PHE A 296 3.91 4.55 -8.75
N GLY A 297 3.93 3.48 -7.98
CA GLY A 297 5.13 2.71 -7.71
C GLY A 297 4.87 1.22 -7.54
N TRP A 298 5.88 0.43 -7.89
CA TRP A 298 5.88 -1.02 -7.67
C TRP A 298 6.48 -1.37 -6.33
N GLN A 299 6.08 -2.53 -5.80
CA GLN A 299 6.46 -2.99 -4.48
C GLN A 299 7.30 -4.28 -4.53
N ASP A 300 8.26 -4.36 -3.61
CA ASP A 300 9.00 -5.57 -3.30
C ASP A 300 9.20 -5.72 -1.79
N ASN A 301 9.60 -6.90 -1.35
CA ASN A 301 9.67 -7.24 0.07
C ASN A 301 11.09 -7.48 0.53
N MET A 302 11.37 -7.14 1.79
CA MET A 302 12.66 -7.43 2.40
C MET A 302 12.96 -8.93 2.57
N TRP A 303 11.97 -9.78 2.34
CA TRP A 303 12.05 -11.23 2.35
C TRP A 303 12.14 -11.88 0.97
N ALA A 304 12.16 -11.09 -0.12
CA ALA A 304 12.23 -11.57 -1.50
C ALA A 304 13.40 -12.53 -1.78
N VAL A 305 14.49 -12.44 -1.00
CA VAL A 305 15.62 -13.37 -1.05
C VAL A 305 15.65 -14.20 0.23
N GLY A 306 15.12 -15.42 0.17
CA GLY A 306 15.11 -16.34 1.31
C GLY A 306 14.12 -15.94 2.41
N SER A 307 14.58 -15.23 3.44
CA SER A 307 13.74 -14.76 4.56
C SER A 307 14.20 -13.40 5.05
N GLY A 308 13.39 -12.67 5.84
CA GLY A 308 13.81 -11.38 6.41
C GLY A 308 14.93 -11.45 7.46
N PHE A 309 15.34 -12.65 7.93
CA PHE A 309 16.31 -12.77 9.02
C PHE A 309 17.73 -12.27 8.67
N TRP A 310 18.05 -12.08 7.39
CA TRP A 310 19.33 -11.48 6.98
C TRP A 310 19.48 -10.05 7.52
N LEU A 311 18.39 -9.31 7.70
CA LEU A 311 18.41 -7.96 8.25
C LEU A 311 18.96 -7.91 9.67
N HIS A 312 18.80 -8.98 10.44
CA HIS A 312 19.25 -9.02 11.82
C HIS A 312 20.74 -9.37 11.96
N GLN A 313 21.47 -9.58 10.88
CA GLN A 313 22.87 -9.99 10.89
C GLN A 313 23.84 -8.81 10.95
N ASN A 314 25.05 -9.06 11.46
CA ASN A 314 26.16 -8.10 11.42
C ASN A 314 26.80 -8.11 10.03
N LEU A 315 26.29 -7.24 9.15
CA LEU A 315 26.69 -7.19 7.74
C LEU A 315 27.45 -5.90 7.43
N THR A 316 28.47 -6.03 6.57
CA THR A 316 29.07 -4.90 5.84
C THR A 316 28.20 -4.52 4.65
N GLY A 317 28.40 -3.32 4.09
CA GLY A 317 27.68 -2.89 2.88
C GLY A 317 27.78 -3.88 1.71
N ALA A 318 28.95 -4.48 1.50
CA ALA A 318 29.15 -5.50 0.45
C ALA A 318 28.37 -6.79 0.72
N GLN A 319 28.26 -7.20 2.00
CA GLN A 319 27.46 -8.37 2.37
C GLN A 319 25.96 -8.11 2.23
N ILE A 320 25.49 -6.89 2.54
CA ILE A 320 24.09 -6.48 2.29
C ILE A 320 23.79 -6.57 0.79
N ALA A 321 24.67 -6.01 -0.06
CA ALA A 321 24.51 -6.06 -1.50
C ALA A 321 24.44 -7.51 -2.00
N SER A 322 25.35 -8.37 -1.53
CA SER A 322 25.37 -9.78 -1.90
C SER A 322 24.16 -10.56 -1.39
N ALA A 323 23.64 -10.24 -0.21
CA ALA A 323 22.52 -10.96 0.40
C ALA A 323 21.18 -10.56 -0.23
N TYR A 324 21.02 -9.30 -0.65
CA TYR A 324 19.71 -8.77 -1.04
C TYR A 324 19.76 -7.86 -2.28
N SER A 325 20.45 -6.73 -2.21
CA SER A 325 20.31 -5.64 -3.20
C SER A 325 20.67 -6.09 -4.63
N THR A 326 21.77 -6.84 -4.78
CA THR A 326 22.24 -7.34 -6.08
C THR A 326 21.33 -8.44 -6.64
N PRO A 327 20.96 -9.50 -5.90
CA PRO A 327 19.98 -10.47 -6.36
C PRO A 327 18.65 -9.85 -6.81
N VAL A 328 18.07 -8.96 -6.00
CA VAL A 328 16.78 -8.31 -6.32
C VAL A 328 16.91 -7.42 -7.55
N SER A 329 17.92 -6.54 -7.61
CA SER A 329 18.14 -5.70 -8.80
C SER A 329 18.36 -6.54 -10.07
N THR A 330 19.14 -7.62 -9.98
CA THR A 330 19.37 -8.51 -11.13
C THR A 330 18.08 -9.18 -11.58
N TRP A 331 17.27 -9.66 -10.64
CA TRP A 331 15.99 -10.29 -10.93
C TRP A 331 15.00 -9.31 -11.58
N LEU A 332 14.88 -8.10 -11.04
CA LEU A 332 14.00 -7.06 -11.59
C LEU A 332 14.42 -6.65 -13.00
N ASN A 333 15.71 -6.39 -13.24
CA ASN A 333 16.21 -6.04 -14.57
C ASN A 333 15.97 -7.15 -15.60
N SER A 334 16.01 -8.41 -15.17
CA SER A 334 15.81 -9.56 -16.06
C SER A 334 14.34 -9.85 -16.35
N ASN A 335 13.47 -9.72 -15.35
CA ASN A 335 12.10 -10.25 -15.40
C ASN A 335 11.01 -9.17 -15.41
N ALA A 336 11.28 -7.99 -14.87
CA ALA A 336 10.33 -6.89 -14.72
C ALA A 336 11.00 -5.50 -14.86
N PRO A 337 11.83 -5.23 -15.90
CA PRO A 337 12.61 -4.00 -15.98
C PRO A 337 11.74 -2.73 -16.00
N ALA A 338 10.51 -2.82 -16.51
CA ALA A 338 9.57 -1.72 -16.53
C ALA A 338 9.10 -1.29 -15.11
N ALA A 339 9.19 -2.16 -14.10
CA ALA A 339 8.82 -1.83 -12.72
C ALA A 339 9.81 -0.86 -12.04
N ILE A 340 11.05 -0.81 -12.54
CA ILE A 340 12.15 0.02 -11.99
C ILE A 340 12.66 1.08 -12.97
N SER A 341 12.12 1.17 -14.17
CA SER A 341 12.51 2.16 -15.19
C SER A 341 11.73 3.48 -15.03
N MET A 342 12.20 4.38 -14.18
CA MET A 342 11.49 5.64 -13.85
C MET A 342 11.62 6.77 -14.90
N SER A 343 12.63 6.71 -15.77
CA SER A 343 12.97 7.80 -16.71
C SER A 343 12.12 7.85 -17.97
N ASN A 344 11.44 6.76 -18.32
CA ASN A 344 10.58 6.69 -19.51
C ASN A 344 9.21 7.37 -19.25
N ALA A 345 8.53 7.74 -20.34
CA ALA A 345 7.23 8.43 -20.27
C ALA A 345 6.13 7.56 -19.63
N VAL A 346 6.25 6.24 -19.76
CA VAL A 346 5.29 5.27 -19.23
C VAL A 346 5.67 4.73 -17.85
N GLY A 347 6.80 5.14 -17.28
CA GLY A 347 7.38 4.51 -16.10
C GLY A 347 6.70 4.87 -14.80
N PRO A 348 6.97 4.10 -13.73
CA PRO A 348 6.61 4.48 -12.38
C PRO A 348 7.33 5.77 -11.95
N ASP A 349 6.93 6.30 -10.79
CA ASP A 349 7.57 7.46 -10.15
C ASP A 349 8.46 7.06 -8.98
N PHE A 350 8.18 5.91 -8.36
CA PHE A 350 8.93 5.40 -7.21
C PHE A 350 8.86 3.88 -7.12
N PHE A 351 9.70 3.32 -6.25
CA PHE A 351 9.65 1.92 -5.86
C PHE A 351 9.49 1.85 -4.34
N LEU A 352 8.81 0.83 -3.83
CA LEU A 352 8.48 0.76 -2.41
C LEU A 352 8.82 -0.59 -1.80
N PHE A 353 9.20 -0.59 -0.52
CA PHE A 353 9.59 -1.81 0.19
C PHE A 353 8.71 -2.06 1.41
N ASP A 354 8.19 -3.27 1.50
CA ASP A 354 7.54 -3.77 2.73
C ASP A 354 8.56 -4.45 3.64
N ARG A 355 8.41 -4.19 4.94
CA ARG A 355 9.16 -4.79 6.03
C ARG A 355 8.55 -6.10 6.52
N TYR A 356 7.21 -6.26 6.53
CA TYR A 356 6.38 -7.43 6.94
C TYR A 356 4.98 -7.02 7.47
N GLU A 357 4.49 -5.80 7.20
CA GLU A 357 3.20 -5.25 7.69
C GLU A 357 2.85 -5.62 9.16
N MET A 358 3.81 -5.64 10.08
CA MET A 358 3.58 -6.02 11.48
C MET A 358 4.37 -5.13 12.45
N ASP A 359 3.76 -4.81 13.59
CA ASP A 359 4.49 -4.27 14.74
C ASP A 359 5.50 -5.32 15.23
N ASP A 360 6.64 -4.88 15.79
CA ASP A 360 7.73 -5.78 16.23
C ASP A 360 7.22 -6.81 17.26
N SER A 361 6.22 -6.40 18.05
CA SER A 361 5.58 -7.23 19.05
C SER A 361 4.70 -8.38 18.49
N ALA A 362 4.29 -8.35 17.22
CA ALA A 362 3.22 -9.22 16.71
C ALA A 362 3.68 -10.62 16.27
N ALA A 363 4.86 -10.73 15.66
CA ALA A 363 5.32 -12.01 15.10
C ALA A 363 6.85 -12.15 15.17
N PRO A 364 7.45 -12.30 16.37
CA PRO A 364 8.91 -12.40 16.52
C PRO A 364 9.52 -13.59 15.76
N GLY A 365 8.74 -14.62 15.44
CA GLY A 365 9.17 -15.73 14.57
C GLY A 365 9.32 -15.38 13.09
N ALA A 366 8.84 -14.22 12.65
CA ALA A 366 8.85 -13.75 11.27
C ALA A 366 9.86 -12.60 11.05
N ALA A 367 10.97 -12.59 11.79
CA ALA A 367 12.02 -11.58 11.66
C ALA A 367 11.52 -10.13 11.91
N THR A 368 10.62 -9.91 12.87
CA THR A 368 10.00 -8.59 13.13
C THR A 368 10.70 -7.79 14.22
N LEU A 369 11.56 -8.37 15.07
CA LEU A 369 12.26 -7.65 16.14
C LEU A 369 13.47 -6.88 15.60
N TYR A 370 13.27 -5.65 15.15
CA TYR A 370 14.37 -4.83 14.62
C TYR A 370 15.08 -4.13 15.77
N ASN A 371 16.40 -4.14 15.74
CA ASN A 371 17.23 -3.18 16.47
C ASN A 371 17.83 -2.17 15.48
N ALA A 372 18.67 -1.25 15.96
CA ALA A 372 19.27 -0.22 15.12
C ALA A 372 20.07 -0.77 13.93
N ARG A 373 20.77 -1.90 14.11
CA ARG A 373 21.49 -2.58 13.02
C ARG A 373 20.52 -3.10 11.95
N SER A 374 19.38 -3.63 12.37
CA SER A 374 18.38 -4.18 11.44
C SER A 374 17.82 -3.10 10.53
N TRP A 375 17.56 -1.91 11.09
CA TRP A 375 17.15 -0.74 10.32
C TRP A 375 18.27 -0.18 9.43
N ASP A 376 19.52 -0.12 9.91
CA ASP A 376 20.64 0.31 9.08
C ASP A 376 20.85 -0.63 7.88
N ASN A 377 20.70 -1.94 8.08
CA ASN A 377 20.73 -2.93 7.00
C ASN A 377 19.60 -2.72 6.00
N TYR A 378 18.38 -2.44 6.48
CA TYR A 378 17.22 -2.14 5.63
C TYR A 378 17.48 -0.89 4.77
N LEU A 379 17.82 0.24 5.40
CA LEU A 379 18.09 1.49 4.68
C LEU A 379 19.24 1.35 3.67
N SER A 380 20.30 0.64 4.05
CA SER A 380 21.43 0.38 3.15
C SER A 380 21.02 -0.46 1.95
N ALA A 381 20.19 -1.48 2.14
CA ALA A 381 19.76 -2.37 1.06
C ALA A 381 18.89 -1.63 0.04
N VAL A 382 17.89 -0.87 0.49
CA VAL A 382 17.05 -0.09 -0.43
C VAL A 382 17.83 1.02 -1.12
N GLY A 383 18.79 1.64 -0.43
CA GLY A 383 19.67 2.64 -1.03
C GLY A 383 20.61 2.06 -2.08
N GLN A 384 21.20 0.89 -1.82
CA GLN A 384 22.02 0.17 -2.80
C GLN A 384 21.23 -0.25 -4.03
N LEU A 385 20.01 -0.78 -3.83
CA LEU A 385 19.11 -1.10 -4.93
C LEU A 385 18.74 0.16 -5.71
N SER A 386 18.43 1.26 -5.02
CA SER A 386 18.16 2.55 -5.67
C SER A 386 19.31 2.99 -6.57
N GLN A 387 20.53 3.02 -6.04
CA GLN A 387 21.74 3.42 -6.76
C GLN A 387 22.04 2.50 -7.95
N ALA A 388 21.90 1.18 -7.78
CA ALA A 388 22.14 0.20 -8.84
C ALA A 388 21.18 0.36 -10.03
N ASN A 389 20.02 0.97 -9.82
CA ASN A 389 18.98 1.13 -10.84
C ASN A 389 18.76 2.60 -11.25
N GLY A 390 19.78 3.46 -11.07
CA GLY A 390 19.72 4.85 -11.54
C GLY A 390 19.06 5.81 -10.54
N ASN A 391 19.37 5.66 -9.25
CA ASN A 391 18.89 6.51 -8.16
C ASN A 391 17.36 6.59 -8.09
N ILE A 392 16.67 5.45 -8.23
CA ILE A 392 15.20 5.44 -8.19
C ILE A 392 14.68 5.91 -6.80
N PRO A 393 13.63 6.75 -6.74
CA PRO A 393 13.05 7.17 -5.45
C PRO A 393 12.45 6.00 -4.69
N ILE A 394 12.74 5.91 -3.39
CA ILE A 394 12.27 4.83 -2.52
C ILE A 394 11.23 5.33 -1.53
N MET A 395 10.14 4.59 -1.39
CA MET A 395 9.20 4.71 -0.27
C MET A 395 9.37 3.51 0.67
N LEU A 396 9.46 3.75 1.97
CA LEU A 396 9.29 2.69 2.95
C LEU A 396 7.79 2.51 3.20
N TRP A 397 7.28 1.30 3.01
CA TRP A 397 5.84 1.04 3.05
C TRP A 397 5.49 0.18 4.26
N GLN A 398 4.31 0.47 4.82
CA GLN A 398 3.73 -0.22 5.99
C GLN A 398 4.65 -0.29 7.21
N ILE A 399 5.33 0.82 7.48
CA ILE A 399 6.22 0.92 8.63
C ILE A 399 5.37 1.10 9.90
N PRO A 400 5.53 0.25 10.94
CA PRO A 400 4.71 0.35 12.15
C PRO A 400 4.89 1.68 12.87
N GLY A 401 3.78 2.17 13.43
CA GLY A 401 3.70 3.47 14.09
C GLY A 401 3.82 3.46 15.62
N SER A 402 3.92 2.28 16.25
CA SER A 402 4.09 2.16 17.71
C SER A 402 5.51 2.45 18.17
N HIS A 403 5.69 2.85 19.43
CA HIS A 403 7.00 3.11 20.02
C HIS A 403 7.44 2.04 21.04
N ILE A 404 8.62 2.22 21.62
CA ILE A 404 9.16 1.35 22.68
C ILE A 404 8.53 1.76 24.02
N PRO A 405 7.69 0.92 24.64
CA PRO A 405 6.90 1.32 25.80
C PRO A 405 7.76 1.36 27.06
N ASN A 406 7.55 2.37 27.89
CA ASN A 406 8.39 2.70 29.04
C ASN A 406 7.56 2.97 30.31
N THR A 407 8.20 2.85 31.47
CA THR A 407 7.53 2.89 32.78
C THR A 407 7.07 4.28 33.20
N ALA A 408 7.43 5.34 32.48
CA ALA A 408 6.94 6.70 32.72
C ALA A 408 5.62 6.98 31.97
N GLU A 409 5.23 6.13 31.02
CA GLU A 409 3.96 6.27 30.31
C GLU A 409 2.78 5.98 31.24
N THR A 410 1.83 6.91 31.28
CA THR A 410 0.60 6.73 32.05
C THR A 410 -0.34 5.72 31.38
N ASN A 411 -0.40 5.74 30.03
CA ASN A 411 -1.26 4.88 29.23
C ASN A 411 -0.43 4.37 28.02
N PRO A 412 0.42 3.35 28.20
CA PRO A 412 1.06 2.68 27.07
C PRO A 412 0.02 1.92 26.22
N GLU A 413 0.27 1.82 24.92
CA GLU A 413 -0.63 1.17 23.97
C GLU A 413 -0.75 -0.35 24.25
N LEU A 414 -1.99 -0.84 24.36
CA LEU A 414 -2.28 -2.19 24.81
C LEU A 414 -2.64 -3.12 23.66
N PHE A 415 -2.01 -4.31 23.62
CA PHE A 415 -2.39 -5.35 22.66
C PHE A 415 -3.78 -5.87 22.98
N GLN A 416 -4.73 -5.66 22.06
CA GLN A 416 -6.14 -6.03 22.21
C GLN A 416 -6.78 -5.48 23.49
N GLY A 417 -6.34 -4.30 23.96
CA GLY A 417 -6.84 -3.69 25.20
C GLY A 417 -6.52 -4.46 26.48
N THR A 418 -5.59 -5.42 26.44
CA THR A 418 -5.27 -6.27 27.60
C THR A 418 -4.19 -5.63 28.47
N ALA A 419 -4.53 -5.32 29.73
CA ALA A 419 -3.58 -4.76 30.68
C ALA A 419 -2.35 -5.66 30.89
N GLY A 420 -1.15 -5.07 30.86
CA GLY A 420 0.11 -5.81 30.95
C GLY A 420 0.55 -6.50 29.65
N SER A 421 -0.14 -6.25 28.54
CA SER A 421 0.17 -6.74 27.21
C SER A 421 0.21 -5.56 26.24
N TYR A 422 1.35 -5.31 25.59
CA TYR A 422 1.62 -4.06 24.90
C TYR A 422 1.87 -4.26 23.41
N VAL A 423 1.45 -3.29 22.60
CA VAL A 423 1.90 -3.18 21.21
C VAL A 423 3.16 -2.33 21.19
N PHE A 424 4.18 -2.75 20.46
CA PHE A 424 5.41 -1.96 20.33
C PHE A 424 6.15 -2.22 19.03
N SER A 425 6.92 -1.21 18.63
CA SER A 425 7.87 -1.25 17.54
C SER A 425 9.02 -0.29 17.80
N THR A 426 10.13 -0.53 17.10
CA THR A 426 11.30 0.32 17.14
C THR A 426 11.32 1.38 16.04
N ALA A 427 10.45 1.29 15.02
CA ALA A 427 10.60 2.11 13.82
C ALA A 427 10.57 3.62 14.13
N PRO A 428 9.52 4.16 14.78
CA PRO A 428 9.47 5.58 15.04
C PRO A 428 10.61 6.07 15.97
N VAL A 429 10.97 5.27 16.98
CA VAL A 429 12.07 5.60 17.90
C VAL A 429 13.42 5.55 17.19
N TYR A 430 13.60 4.67 16.21
CA TYR A 430 14.81 4.64 15.39
C TYR A 430 14.96 5.94 14.58
N PHE A 431 13.88 6.42 13.97
CA PHE A 431 13.91 7.62 13.12
C PHE A 431 13.98 8.93 13.91
N PHE A 432 13.31 9.04 15.06
CA PHE A 432 13.16 10.29 15.81
C PHE A 432 13.83 10.32 17.19
N GLY A 433 14.23 9.17 17.74
CA GLY A 433 14.59 9.01 19.15
C GLY A 433 13.40 9.18 20.11
N ASP A 434 13.57 8.79 21.37
CA ASP A 434 12.60 9.05 22.43
C ASP A 434 13.26 9.54 23.74
N ASN A 435 13.17 10.83 24.00
CA ASN A 435 13.75 11.45 25.19
C ASN A 435 13.11 10.98 26.52
N ASN A 436 12.00 10.24 26.48
CA ASN A 436 11.45 9.58 27.66
C ASN A 436 12.21 8.29 28.03
N LEU A 437 12.98 7.70 27.11
CA LEU A 437 13.82 6.54 27.38
C LEU A 437 15.13 6.95 28.04
N THR A 438 15.68 6.08 28.89
CA THR A 438 17.07 6.23 29.34
C THR A 438 18.02 5.61 28.32
N ALA A 439 19.27 6.09 28.27
CA ALA A 439 20.26 5.59 27.32
C ALA A 439 20.56 4.09 27.42
N ASN A 440 20.33 3.49 28.60
CA ASN A 440 20.47 2.05 28.83
C ASN A 440 19.13 1.28 28.80
N LEU A 441 18.03 1.93 28.38
CA LEU A 441 16.66 1.38 28.41
C LEU A 441 16.25 0.83 29.79
N GLY A 442 16.83 1.34 30.87
CA GLY A 442 16.54 0.89 32.24
C GLY A 442 15.09 1.09 32.64
N ASN A 443 14.40 2.02 31.97
CA ASN A 443 12.99 2.35 32.17
C ASN A 443 12.04 1.76 31.12
N ILE A 444 12.49 0.87 30.23
CA ILE A 444 11.55 0.14 29.36
C ILE A 444 10.59 -0.70 30.21
N ILE A 445 9.34 -0.87 29.78
CA ILE A 445 8.46 -1.90 30.34
C ILE A 445 9.09 -3.27 30.07
N LYS A 446 9.31 -4.05 31.14
CA LYS A 446 10.04 -5.31 31.03
C LYS A 446 9.17 -6.56 31.02
N GLY A 447 8.00 -6.57 31.66
CA GLY A 447 7.17 -7.77 31.75
C GLY A 447 7.83 -8.98 32.44
N PRO A 448 7.12 -10.12 32.55
CA PRO A 448 7.73 -11.40 32.96
C PRO A 448 8.67 -11.93 31.87
N ALA A 449 9.63 -12.80 32.22
CA ALA A 449 10.47 -13.46 31.21
C ALA A 449 9.67 -14.50 30.39
N SER A 450 9.78 -14.46 29.07
CA SER A 450 9.17 -15.44 28.14
C SER A 450 9.96 -15.48 26.83
N SER A 451 9.90 -16.60 26.12
CA SER A 451 10.38 -16.74 24.73
C SER A 451 9.23 -16.87 23.72
N SER A 452 7.97 -16.91 24.18
CA SER A 452 6.81 -17.16 23.31
C SER A 452 5.84 -15.99 23.18
N ASN A 453 5.92 -14.99 24.06
CA ASN A 453 5.00 -13.85 24.04
C ASN A 453 5.76 -12.54 24.23
N THR A 454 5.96 -11.82 23.13
CA THR A 454 6.57 -10.49 23.09
C THR A 454 5.70 -9.43 23.74
N ASN A 455 4.38 -9.46 23.55
CA ASN A 455 3.48 -8.41 24.04
C ASN A 455 3.49 -8.29 25.57
N THR A 456 3.58 -9.39 26.31
CA THR A 456 3.65 -9.35 27.78
C THR A 456 5.07 -9.18 28.29
N SER A 457 6.04 -9.82 27.64
CA SER A 457 7.43 -9.85 28.10
C SER A 457 8.30 -8.71 27.61
N VAL A 458 7.87 -7.90 26.64
CA VAL A 458 8.53 -6.68 26.13
C VAL A 458 10.06 -6.71 26.31
N GLY A 459 10.62 -6.00 27.29
CA GLY A 459 12.06 -5.93 27.54
C GLY A 459 12.72 -7.25 28.00
N ASN A 460 12.02 -8.10 28.77
CA ASN A 460 12.50 -9.42 29.22
C ASN A 460 12.22 -10.55 28.21
N TYR A 461 11.66 -10.25 27.03
CA TYR A 461 11.48 -11.27 26.00
C TYR A 461 12.82 -11.89 25.60
N ALA A 462 12.92 -13.21 25.68
CA ALA A 462 14.13 -13.95 25.32
C ALA A 462 14.20 -14.10 23.80
N VAL A 463 15.10 -13.35 23.17
CA VAL A 463 15.25 -13.32 21.71
C VAL A 463 15.82 -14.66 21.24
N SER A 464 15.27 -15.18 20.13
CA SER A 464 15.78 -16.38 19.46
C SER A 464 17.11 -16.09 18.76
N CYS A 465 18.19 -16.11 19.51
CA CYS A 465 19.52 -15.75 19.04
C CYS A 465 20.14 -16.87 18.20
N GLY A 466 20.62 -16.54 16.99
CA GLY A 466 21.28 -17.52 16.12
C GLY A 466 21.68 -16.95 14.76
N ALA A 467 22.60 -17.64 14.09
CA ALA A 467 23.10 -17.24 12.78
C ALA A 467 22.04 -17.24 11.66
N THR A 468 20.96 -18.02 11.83
CA THR A 468 19.81 -18.08 10.91
C THR A 468 18.58 -17.35 11.47
N ALA A 469 18.74 -16.61 12.58
CA ALA A 469 17.67 -15.91 13.28
C ALA A 469 18.14 -14.49 13.65
N TYR A 470 18.01 -14.08 14.90
CA TYR A 470 18.50 -12.79 15.38
C TYR A 470 19.97 -12.89 15.79
N ASN A 471 20.84 -12.05 15.22
CA ASN A 471 22.24 -12.02 15.63
C ASN A 471 22.39 -11.26 16.96
N CYS A 472 22.55 -11.99 18.05
CA CYS A 472 22.80 -11.42 19.37
C CYS A 472 24.28 -11.57 19.71
N LEU A 473 24.88 -10.58 20.37
CA LEU A 473 26.24 -10.67 20.91
C LEU A 473 26.33 -11.62 22.10
N THR A 474 25.24 -11.76 22.86
CA THR A 474 25.14 -12.71 23.96
C THR A 474 24.03 -13.73 23.69
N ALA A 475 24.31 -15.02 23.91
CA ALA A 475 23.30 -16.06 23.81
C ALA A 475 22.18 -15.81 24.84
N ASN A 476 20.92 -16.05 24.43
CA ASN A 476 19.73 -15.81 25.26
C ASN A 476 19.58 -14.34 25.70
N SER A 477 19.97 -13.39 24.85
CA SER A 477 19.76 -11.97 25.12
C SER A 477 18.28 -11.68 25.34
N THR A 478 17.99 -10.89 26.37
CA THR A 478 16.69 -10.23 26.50
C THR A 478 16.53 -9.20 25.37
N TYR A 479 15.30 -8.87 25.02
CA TYR A 479 15.04 -7.87 23.99
C TYR A 479 15.64 -6.51 24.36
N GLN A 480 15.63 -6.12 25.63
CA GLN A 480 16.34 -4.92 26.11
C GLN A 480 17.83 -4.94 25.74
N GLN A 481 18.52 -6.07 25.97
CA GLN A 481 19.93 -6.20 25.62
C GLN A 481 20.13 -6.15 24.11
N TYR A 482 19.31 -6.87 23.34
CA TYR A 482 19.37 -6.92 21.88
C TYR A 482 19.15 -5.54 21.23
N LEU A 483 18.22 -4.74 21.77
CA LEU A 483 17.98 -3.36 21.33
C LEU A 483 19.21 -2.47 21.50
N LEU A 484 20.00 -2.69 22.55
CA LEU A 484 21.19 -1.90 22.86
C LEU A 484 22.43 -2.33 22.07
N GLU A 485 22.39 -3.45 21.34
CA GLU A 485 23.51 -3.91 20.53
C GLU A 485 23.64 -3.10 19.23
N TYR A 486 24.84 -2.57 18.99
CA TYR A 486 25.13 -1.84 17.75
C TYR A 486 26.63 -1.79 17.46
N ASN A 487 27.01 -1.83 16.18
CA ASN A 487 28.41 -1.88 15.74
C ASN A 487 29.23 -2.97 16.47
N ASN A 488 28.66 -4.17 16.59
CA ASN A 488 29.25 -5.34 17.25
C ASN A 488 29.67 -5.11 18.71
N LYS A 489 29.02 -4.16 19.41
CA LYS A 489 29.25 -3.87 20.83
C LYS A 489 27.94 -3.93 21.61
N PRO A 490 27.95 -4.49 22.83
CA PRO A 490 26.79 -4.40 23.72
C PRO A 490 26.66 -2.96 24.24
N ALA A 491 25.44 -2.54 24.62
CA ALA A 491 25.20 -1.23 25.25
C ALA A 491 25.74 -0.04 24.43
N ASN A 492 25.59 -0.09 23.10
CA ASN A 492 26.24 0.85 22.18
C ASN A 492 25.25 1.58 21.24
N TYR A 493 23.95 1.48 21.49
CA TYR A 493 22.94 2.31 20.82
C TYR A 493 22.11 3.06 21.85
N ASN A 494 21.91 4.37 21.63
CA ASN A 494 21.10 5.22 22.50
C ASN A 494 19.77 5.57 21.83
N TRP A 495 18.71 4.83 22.16
CA TRP A 495 17.35 5.08 21.68
C TRP A 495 16.73 6.39 22.19
N SER A 496 17.31 7.01 23.22
CA SER A 496 16.78 8.26 23.78
C SER A 496 17.07 9.50 22.93
N ALA A 497 18.04 9.40 22.04
CA ALA A 497 18.51 10.50 21.22
C ALA A 497 18.09 10.31 19.75
N ASP A 498 17.97 11.43 19.03
CA ASP A 498 18.01 11.39 17.57
C ASP A 498 19.42 10.98 17.13
N ASN A 499 19.50 9.89 16.35
CA ASN A 499 20.75 9.32 15.84
C ASN A 499 20.99 9.67 14.36
N GLY A 500 20.30 10.69 13.82
CA GLY A 500 20.44 11.14 12.44
C GLY A 500 19.85 10.16 11.41
N LYS A 501 18.91 9.31 11.81
CA LYS A 501 18.43 8.20 10.97
C LYS A 501 17.51 8.65 9.84
N LEU A 502 16.83 9.78 9.98
CA LEU A 502 16.14 10.44 8.85
C LEU A 502 17.13 10.95 7.79
N ALA A 503 18.29 11.48 8.19
CA ALA A 503 19.33 11.88 7.25
C ALA A 503 19.94 10.66 6.54
N LEU A 504 20.13 9.55 7.28
CA LEU A 504 20.53 8.28 6.68
C LEU A 504 19.50 7.79 5.65
N ALA A 505 18.20 7.83 5.96
CA ALA A 505 17.15 7.46 5.02
C ALA A 505 17.18 8.35 3.75
N ALA A 506 17.25 9.67 3.93
CA ALA A 506 17.36 10.62 2.83
C ALA A 506 18.58 10.38 1.94
N SER A 507 19.73 10.00 2.53
CA SER A 507 20.94 9.64 1.78
C SER A 507 20.81 8.34 0.97
N ASN A 508 19.87 7.46 1.35
CA ASN A 508 19.54 6.21 0.68
C ASN A 508 18.32 6.36 -0.26
N ASN A 509 18.04 7.57 -0.76
CA ASN A 509 16.93 7.87 -1.67
C ASN A 509 15.53 7.58 -1.13
N VAL A 510 15.38 7.46 0.20
CA VAL A 510 14.06 7.38 0.82
C VAL A 510 13.43 8.76 0.83
N PHE A 511 12.39 8.96 0.01
CA PHE A 511 11.66 10.23 -0.06
C PHE A 511 10.40 10.25 0.84
N ALA A 512 9.88 9.08 1.19
CA ALA A 512 8.68 8.94 2.00
C ALA A 512 8.76 7.69 2.91
N ILE A 513 8.18 7.82 4.10
CA ILE A 513 7.91 6.71 5.01
C ILE A 513 6.41 6.67 5.23
N LEU A 514 5.76 5.61 4.77
CA LEU A 514 4.36 5.38 5.01
C LEU A 514 4.21 4.66 6.35
N TRP A 515 3.69 5.38 7.34
CA TRP A 515 3.43 4.88 8.68
C TRP A 515 2.07 4.20 8.76
N GLY A 516 2.06 2.97 9.27
CA GLY A 516 0.86 2.18 9.49
C GLY A 516 0.46 1.31 8.30
N GLY A 517 -0.45 0.37 8.57
CA GLY A 517 -0.70 -0.80 7.74
C GLY A 517 -2.05 -1.44 8.04
N GLY A 518 -2.25 -2.63 7.45
CA GLY A 518 -3.30 -3.60 7.68
C GLY A 518 -3.34 -4.15 9.09
N ASN A 519 -2.16 -4.43 9.64
CA ASN A 519 -1.97 -5.08 10.93
C ASN A 519 -0.97 -4.32 11.82
N THR A 520 -0.74 -3.04 11.54
CA THR A 520 0.20 -2.21 12.31
C THR A 520 -0.44 -0.96 12.88
N THR A 521 0.13 -0.51 14.00
CA THR A 521 -0.19 0.76 14.64
C THR A 521 -0.02 1.91 13.65
N ASN A 522 -1.00 2.82 13.61
CA ASN A 522 -1.06 3.93 12.66
C ASN A 522 -0.74 5.29 13.34
N VAL A 523 -0.54 6.34 12.52
CA VAL A 523 -0.43 7.73 13.02
C VAL A 523 -1.71 8.19 13.71
N ILE A 524 -2.85 7.71 13.21
CA ILE A 524 -4.19 7.98 13.72
C ILE A 524 -4.90 6.65 13.93
N LYS A 525 -5.69 6.55 15.00
CA LYS A 525 -6.50 5.36 15.22
C LYS A 525 -7.45 5.19 14.05
N ASN A 526 -7.44 4.02 13.41
CA ASN A 526 -8.42 3.65 12.41
C ASN A 526 -9.24 2.45 12.90
N PHE A 527 -10.33 2.16 12.22
CA PHE A 527 -11.33 1.13 12.54
C PHE A 527 -10.78 -0.18 13.16
N SER A 528 -9.72 -0.75 12.58
CA SER A 528 -9.17 -2.03 12.99
C SER A 528 -7.90 -1.92 13.83
N ASN A 529 -7.14 -0.84 13.69
CA ASN A 529 -5.79 -0.73 14.26
C ASN A 529 -5.68 0.50 15.15
N THR A 530 -4.97 0.31 16.26
CA THR A 530 -4.76 1.35 17.24
C THR A 530 -3.80 2.42 16.73
N ASP A 531 -3.83 3.60 17.35
CA ASP A 531 -2.73 4.54 17.27
C ASP A 531 -1.84 4.43 18.50
N ASP A 532 -0.68 5.04 18.41
CA ASP A 532 0.28 5.15 19.50
C ASP A 532 -0.11 6.29 20.47
N HIS A 533 -1.41 6.44 20.77
CA HIS A 533 -1.99 7.51 21.59
C HIS A 533 -1.49 8.93 21.25
N GLY A 534 -1.22 9.19 19.97
CA GLY A 534 -0.72 10.47 19.47
C GLY A 534 0.79 10.71 19.61
N TRP A 535 1.57 9.77 20.17
CA TRP A 535 3.03 9.90 20.29
C TRP A 535 3.69 10.10 18.92
N LEU A 536 3.37 9.25 17.93
CA LEU A 536 3.92 9.38 16.57
C LEU A 536 3.43 10.66 15.90
N ALA A 537 2.15 11.00 16.03
CA ALA A 537 1.60 12.24 15.49
C ALA A 537 2.37 13.47 16.03
N ALA A 538 2.70 13.50 17.32
CA ALA A 538 3.49 14.57 17.91
C ALA A 538 4.93 14.63 17.39
N LYS A 539 5.57 13.49 17.08
CA LYS A 539 6.88 13.44 16.42
C LYS A 539 6.80 14.01 15.00
N LEU A 540 5.77 13.64 14.24
CA LEU A 540 5.55 14.14 12.88
C LEU A 540 5.30 15.66 12.87
N ILE A 541 4.47 16.19 13.77
CA ILE A 541 4.25 17.64 13.91
C ILE A 541 5.58 18.38 14.10
N LYS A 542 6.48 17.86 14.96
CA LYS A 542 7.80 18.44 15.17
C LYS A 542 8.68 18.33 13.91
N TYR A 543 8.63 17.19 13.22
CA TYR A 543 9.36 16.98 11.97
C TYR A 543 8.97 17.99 10.89
N PHE A 544 7.69 18.25 10.68
CA PHE A 544 7.22 19.20 9.65
C PHE A 544 7.65 20.66 9.91
N ALA A 545 8.01 21.01 11.14
CA ALA A 545 8.60 22.32 11.43
C ALA A 545 10.02 22.49 10.86
N SER A 546 10.75 21.39 10.64
CA SER A 546 12.10 21.40 10.06
C SER A 546 12.41 20.06 9.37
N PRO A 547 11.80 19.77 8.21
CA PRO A 547 11.90 18.46 7.58
C PRO A 547 13.30 18.19 7.01
N THR A 548 13.69 16.91 7.03
CA THR A 548 14.92 16.44 6.39
C THR A 548 14.71 16.43 4.88
N ARG A 549 15.57 17.13 4.14
CA ARG A 549 15.51 17.14 2.68
C ARG A 549 16.13 15.87 2.12
N VAL A 550 15.47 15.28 1.12
CA VAL A 550 16.03 14.19 0.33
C VAL A 550 17.27 14.68 -0.41
N VAL A 551 18.31 13.86 -0.45
CA VAL A 551 19.51 14.17 -1.23
C VAL A 551 19.20 13.87 -2.69
N THR A 552 19.37 14.87 -3.57
CA THR A 552 19.28 14.66 -5.02
C THR A 552 20.63 14.14 -5.50
N HIS A 553 20.69 12.88 -5.93
CA HIS A 553 21.92 12.20 -6.39
C HIS A 553 22.07 12.20 -7.91
#